data_AF-A0AA49JBY9-F1
#
_entry.id   AF-A0AA49JBY9-F1
#
_cell.length_a   1.000
_cell.length_b   1.000
_cell.length_c   1.000
_cell.angle_alpha   90.00
_cell.angle_beta   90.00
_cell.angle_gamma   90.00
#
_symmetry.space_group_name_H-M   'P 1'
#
loop_
_entity.id
_entity.type
_entity.pdbx_description
1 polymer ?
#
loop_
_entity_poly.entity_id
_entity_poly.type
_entity_poly.pdbx_seq_one_letter_code
_entity_poly.pdbx_strand_id
1 'polypeptide(L)'
;MKYLLLLLVPFFLFNCSQDEIQVIKGDFEFISEYSALVTVGGIVGVRERTFEIGEMYKGVDIEEDSITIRIAEHTRLNDDCPNTSCYQEFLEVPRDFLKLVK
;
A
#
# COMPACT_ATOMS: atom_id res chain seq x y z
N MET A 1 54.32 5.40 37.05
CA MET A 1 54.37 6.13 35.77
C MET A 1 53.75 5.28 34.68
N LYS A 2 52.46 5.47 34.39
CA LYS A 2 51.85 5.05 33.11
C LYS A 2 50.49 5.74 32.95
N TYR A 3 50.53 7.04 32.67
CA TYR A 3 49.41 7.70 32.01
C TYR A 3 49.54 7.36 30.53
N LEU A 4 48.81 6.36 30.06
CA LEU A 4 48.71 6.07 28.63
C LEU A 4 47.40 6.67 28.12
N LEU A 5 47.59 7.87 27.56
CA LEU A 5 46.87 8.52 26.48
C LEU A 5 45.67 7.78 25.85
N LEU A 6 44.62 8.58 25.66
CA LEU A 6 43.85 8.70 24.42
C LEU A 6 42.88 7.55 24.07
N LEU A 7 41.60 7.76 24.35
CA LEU A 7 40.55 7.43 23.39
C LEU A 7 39.40 8.44 23.53
N LEU A 8 39.61 9.65 23.00
CA LEU A 8 38.52 10.55 22.63
C LEU A 8 37.84 9.96 21.41
N VAL A 9 36.87 9.10 21.62
CA VAL A 9 35.88 8.77 20.59
C VAL A 9 34.61 9.49 20.99
N PRO A 10 34.34 10.71 20.48
CA PRO A 10 32.96 11.10 20.31
C PRO A 10 32.41 10.12 19.28
N PHE A 11 31.70 9.09 19.75
CA PHE A 11 30.84 8.31 18.87
C PHE A 11 29.88 9.33 18.30
N PHE A 12 30.15 9.72 17.05
CA PHE A 12 29.22 10.47 16.22
C PHE A 12 27.93 9.66 16.25
N LEU A 13 26.98 10.14 17.05
CA LEU A 13 25.61 9.71 17.00
C LEU A 13 25.15 10.07 15.60
N PHE A 14 25.20 9.10 14.69
CA PHE A 14 24.46 9.17 13.45
C PHE A 14 23.00 9.34 13.85
N ASN A 15 22.53 10.59 13.88
CA ASN A 15 21.12 10.91 13.84
C ASN A 15 20.61 10.43 12.48
N CYS A 16 20.32 9.13 12.40
CA CYS A 16 19.47 8.61 11.36
C CYS A 16 18.07 9.08 11.75
N SER A 17 17.65 10.24 11.25
CA SER A 17 16.23 10.58 11.27
C SER A 17 15.56 9.54 10.38
N GLN A 18 14.91 8.56 11.01
CA GLN A 18 13.88 7.83 10.29
C GLN A 18 12.78 8.85 10.06
N ASP A 19 12.71 9.37 8.83
CA ASP A 19 11.49 10.01 8.38
C ASP A 19 10.39 8.95 8.54
N GLU A 20 9.50 9.17 9.51
CA GLU A 20 8.41 8.25 9.81
C GLU A 20 7.49 8.23 8.59
N ILE A 21 7.53 7.13 7.82
CA ILE A 21 6.63 6.93 6.68
C ILE A 21 5.19 6.99 7.20
N GLN A 22 4.42 7.99 6.77
CA GLN A 22 3.00 8.07 7.12
C GLN A 22 2.23 7.03 6.32
N VAL A 23 1.58 6.12 7.03
CA VAL A 23 0.71 5.10 6.44
C VAL A 23 -0.74 5.54 6.58
N ILE A 24 -1.34 5.97 5.48
CA ILE A 24 -2.74 6.37 5.38
C ILE A 24 -3.56 5.16 4.94
N LYS A 25 -4.63 4.85 5.66
CA LYS A 25 -5.56 3.75 5.33
C LYS A 25 -6.96 4.31 5.21
N GLY A 26 -7.70 3.89 4.18
CA GLY A 26 -9.02 4.46 3.94
C GLY A 26 -9.73 3.91 2.72
N ASP A 27 -10.85 4.55 2.41
CA ASP A 27 -11.57 4.36 1.15
C ASP A 27 -11.03 5.36 0.11
N PHE A 28 -10.63 4.86 -1.05
CA PHE A 28 -10.10 5.63 -2.17
C PHE A 28 -11.06 5.57 -3.35
N GLU A 29 -11.26 6.71 -4.02
CA GLU A 29 -12.13 6.84 -5.20
C GLU A 29 -11.31 7.14 -6.45
N PHE A 30 -11.62 6.46 -7.54
CA PHE A 30 -11.04 6.75 -8.85
C PHE A 30 -11.50 8.12 -9.37
N ILE A 31 -10.55 9.01 -9.67
CA ILE A 31 -10.81 10.35 -10.24
C ILE A 31 -10.61 10.42 -11.75
N SER A 32 -10.02 9.38 -12.32
CA SER A 32 -9.83 9.16 -13.76
C SER A 32 -9.97 7.67 -14.06
N GLU A 33 -10.35 7.34 -15.29
CA GLU A 33 -10.40 5.95 -15.75
C GLU A 33 -8.99 5.33 -15.71
N TYR A 34 -8.90 4.10 -15.20
CA TYR A 34 -7.64 3.36 -15.13
C TYR A 34 -7.86 1.94 -15.66
N SER A 35 -7.04 1.48 -16.59
CA SER A 35 -7.11 0.10 -17.10
C SER A 35 -5.87 -0.67 -16.69
N ALA A 36 -6.08 -1.85 -16.13
CA ALA A 36 -5.00 -2.72 -15.68
C ALA A 36 -5.33 -4.19 -15.90
N LEU A 37 -4.29 -5.01 -16.04
CA LEU A 37 -4.41 -6.45 -15.97
C LEU A 37 -4.56 -6.87 -14.51
N VAL A 38 -5.69 -7.46 -14.17
CA VAL A 38 -5.99 -7.97 -12.82
C VAL A 38 -6.03 -9.48 -12.81
N THR A 39 -5.56 -10.08 -11.73
CA THR A 39 -5.58 -11.53 -11.53
C THR A 39 -6.74 -11.89 -10.62
N VAL A 40 -7.76 -12.53 -11.18
CA VAL A 40 -8.99 -12.85 -10.47
C VAL A 40 -8.97 -14.31 -10.04
N GLY A 41 -9.25 -14.57 -8.76
CA GLY A 41 -9.32 -15.94 -8.22
C GLY A 41 -8.00 -16.72 -8.29
N GLY A 42 -6.85 -16.02 -8.32
CA GLY A 42 -5.51 -16.62 -8.35
C GLY A 42 -5.12 -17.18 -9.70
N ILE A 43 -5.66 -18.35 -10.05
CA ILE A 43 -5.30 -19.10 -11.26
C ILE A 43 -6.40 -19.01 -12.32
N VAL A 44 -7.60 -18.53 -11.95
CA VAL A 44 -8.79 -18.59 -12.80
C VAL A 44 -8.69 -17.65 -14.02
N GLY A 45 -7.93 -16.55 -13.94
CA GLY A 45 -7.49 -15.82 -15.12
C GLY A 45 -6.92 -14.44 -14.85
N VAL A 46 -5.97 -14.03 -15.68
CA VAL A 46 -5.58 -12.63 -15.85
C VAL A 46 -6.54 -12.01 -16.86
N ARG A 47 -7.17 -10.90 -16.52
CA ARG A 47 -8.04 -10.15 -17.44
C ARG A 47 -7.75 -8.66 -17.37
N GLU A 48 -7.98 -7.97 -18.47
CA GLU A 48 -8.00 -6.51 -18.47
C GLU A 48 -9.29 -6.03 -17.80
N ARG A 49 -9.15 -5.09 -16.87
CA ARG A 49 -10.27 -4.40 -16.22
C ARG A 49 -10.04 -2.90 -16.32
N THR A 50 -11.07 -2.19 -16.75
CA THR A 50 -11.17 -0.74 -16.65
C THR A 50 -11.93 -0.40 -15.38
N PHE A 51 -11.34 0.46 -14.55
CA PHE A 51 -11.92 1.05 -13.36
C PHE A 51 -12.50 2.41 -13.73
N GLU A 52 -13.80 2.59 -13.51
CA GLU A 52 -14.51 3.82 -13.87
C GLU A 52 -14.33 4.91 -12.80
N ILE A 53 -14.47 6.17 -13.23
CA ILE A 53 -14.48 7.33 -12.33
C ILE A 53 -15.61 7.17 -11.30
N GLY A 54 -15.28 7.37 -10.03
CA GLY A 54 -16.22 7.23 -8.91
C GLY A 54 -16.27 5.83 -8.29
N GLU A 55 -15.62 4.82 -8.88
CA GLU A 55 -15.46 3.53 -8.20
C GLU A 55 -14.62 3.69 -6.93
N MET A 56 -15.02 3.01 -5.85
CA MET A 56 -14.39 3.12 -4.54
C MET A 56 -13.85 1.78 -4.05
N TYR A 57 -12.65 1.82 -3.48
CA TYR A 57 -11.97 0.64 -2.93
C TYR A 57 -11.26 0.96 -1.62
N LYS A 58 -11.14 -0.05 -0.76
CA LYS A 58 -10.28 0.05 0.42
C LYS A 58 -8.82 -0.01 0.00
N GLY A 59 -7.99 0.86 0.55
CA GLY A 59 -6.58 0.91 0.20
C GLY A 59 -5.67 1.38 1.32
N VAL A 60 -4.37 1.35 1.02
CA VAL A 60 -3.29 1.85 1.85
C VAL A 60 -2.40 2.72 0.98
N ASP A 61 -2.10 3.91 1.47
CA ASP A 61 -1.17 4.87 0.89
C ASP A 61 0.01 5.03 1.86
N ILE A 62 1.21 4.79 1.36
CA ILE A 62 2.47 4.89 2.10
C ILE A 62 3.30 6.11 1.68
N GLU A 63 2.64 7.15 1.16
CA GLU A 63 3.25 8.39 0.64
C GLU A 63 4.22 8.18 -0.55
N GLU A 64 4.08 7.06 -1.26
CA GLU A 64 4.85 6.73 -2.46
C GLU A 64 4.10 7.11 -3.77
N ASP A 65 4.66 6.71 -4.90
CA ASP A 65 4.13 6.97 -6.25
C ASP A 65 2.79 6.26 -6.53
N SER A 66 2.45 5.24 -5.72
CA SER A 66 1.25 4.44 -5.88
C SER A 66 0.49 4.21 -4.58
N ILE A 67 -0.81 3.97 -4.72
CA ILE A 67 -1.72 3.55 -3.67
C ILE A 67 -2.09 2.09 -3.93
N THR A 68 -2.01 1.25 -2.91
CA THR A 68 -2.43 -0.16 -3.00
C THR A 68 -3.91 -0.27 -2.65
N ILE A 69 -4.76 -0.64 -3.60
CA ILE A 69 -6.18 -0.89 -3.38
C ILE A 69 -6.49 -2.40 -3.37
N ARG A 70 -7.53 -2.80 -2.63
CA ARG A 70 -8.05 -4.18 -2.59
C ARG A 70 -9.16 -4.35 -3.62
N ILE A 71 -8.95 -5.21 -4.63
CA ILE A 71 -9.83 -5.36 -5.81
C ILE A 71 -10.58 -6.71 -5.90
N ALA A 72 -10.46 -7.58 -4.90
CA ALA A 72 -11.00 -8.94 -4.92
C ALA A 72 -12.46 -9.01 -5.42
N GLU A 73 -12.69 -9.72 -6.52
CA GLU A 73 -13.89 -9.63 -7.35
C GLU A 73 -15.15 -10.32 -6.78
N HIS A 74 -15.04 -11.17 -5.75
CA HIS A 74 -16.16 -12.02 -5.35
C HIS A 74 -16.76 -11.72 -3.97
N THR A 75 -17.96 -11.13 -3.99
CA THR A 75 -19.17 -11.36 -3.15
C THR A 75 -19.04 -11.42 -1.61
N ARG A 76 -20.20 -11.40 -0.92
CA ARG A 76 -20.38 -11.53 0.55
C ARG A 76 -19.39 -12.45 1.30
N LEU A 77 -18.82 -13.47 0.64
CA LEU A 77 -17.81 -14.37 1.17
C LEU A 77 -16.45 -13.70 1.51
N ASN A 78 -16.08 -12.60 0.85
CA ASN A 78 -14.85 -11.84 1.13
C ASN A 78 -15.07 -10.64 2.06
N ASP A 79 -16.32 -10.20 2.22
CA ASP A 79 -16.71 -9.13 3.15
C ASP A 79 -16.97 -9.70 4.57
N ASP A 80 -17.59 -10.88 4.68
CA ASP A 80 -17.84 -11.61 5.94
C ASP A 80 -16.84 -12.74 6.18
N CYS A 81 -15.57 -12.56 5.80
CA CYS A 81 -14.60 -13.64 5.94
C CYS A 81 -14.12 -13.83 7.39
N PRO A 82 -14.36 -15.01 8.02
CA PRO A 82 -14.00 -15.24 9.42
C PRO A 82 -12.53 -15.68 9.62
N ASN A 83 -11.74 -15.88 8.55
CA ASN A 83 -10.38 -16.41 8.64
C ASN A 83 -9.39 -15.69 7.70
N THR A 84 -8.10 -15.75 8.06
CA THR A 84 -7.01 -15.07 7.34
C THR A 84 -6.67 -15.67 5.97
N SER A 85 -7.30 -16.80 5.61
CA SER A 85 -7.10 -17.50 4.34
C SER A 85 -7.96 -16.98 3.20
N CYS A 86 -8.75 -15.93 3.41
CA CYS A 86 -9.53 -15.35 2.32
C CYS A 86 -8.64 -14.70 1.29
N TYR A 87 -8.96 -14.99 0.04
CA TYR A 87 -8.22 -14.50 -1.10
C TYR A 87 -8.43 -12.98 -1.22
N GLN A 88 -7.35 -12.23 -0.99
CA GLN A 88 -7.32 -10.78 -1.16
C GLN A 88 -6.48 -10.48 -2.39
N GLU A 89 -7.10 -9.87 -3.39
CA GLU A 89 -6.41 -9.34 -4.56
C GLU A 89 -6.13 -7.86 -4.31
N PHE A 90 -4.87 -7.47 -4.53
CA PHE A 90 -4.43 -6.08 -4.42
C PHE A 90 -3.97 -5.59 -5.78
N LEU A 91 -4.12 -4.30 -5.99
CA LEU A 91 -3.66 -3.58 -7.18
C LEU A 91 -2.95 -2.31 -6.74
N GLU A 92 -1.74 -2.12 -7.22
CA GLU A 92 -1.04 -0.84 -7.12
C GLU A 92 -1.53 0.08 -8.24
N VAL A 93 -1.99 1.25 -7.86
CA VAL A 93 -2.55 2.26 -8.75
C VAL A 93 -1.76 3.55 -8.56
N PRO A 94 -1.30 4.23 -9.63
CA PRO A 94 -0.61 5.50 -9.47
C PRO A 94 -1.49 6.51 -8.74
N ARG A 95 -0.90 7.27 -7.82
CA ARG A 95 -1.65 8.20 -6.94
C ARG A 95 -2.55 9.15 -7.71
N ASP A 96 -2.11 9.59 -8.89
CA ASP A 96 -2.84 10.54 -9.74
C ASP A 96 -4.23 10.06 -10.19
N PHE A 97 -4.53 8.75 -10.06
CA PHE A 97 -5.83 8.18 -10.40
C PHE A 97 -6.79 8.08 -9.22
N LEU A 98 -6.33 8.31 -7.98
CA LEU A 98 -7.10 8.07 -6.76
C LEU A 98 -7.09 9.28 -5.83
N LYS A 99 -8.20 9.47 -5.12
CA LYS A 99 -8.28 10.40 -3.97
C LYS A 99 -8.75 9.67 -2.73
N LEU A 100 -8.20 10.03 -1.58
CA LEU A 100 -8.71 9.58 -0.28
C LEU A 100 -10.08 10.23 -0.03
N VAL A 101 -11.07 9.42 0.35
CA VAL A 101 -12.43 9.90 0.68
C VAL A 101 -12.75 9.78 2.16
N LYS A 102 -12.34 8.67 2.81
CA LYS A 102 -12.63 8.38 4.23
C LYS A 102 -11.52 7.62 4.90
#